data_AF-A0A450ZAT5-F1
#
_entry.id   AF-A0A450ZAT5-F1
#
_cell.length_a   1.000
_cell.length_b   1.000
_cell.length_c   1.000
_cell.angle_alpha   90.00
_cell.angle_beta   90.00
_cell.angle_gamma   90.00
#
_symmetry.space_group_name_H-M   'P 1'
#
loop_
_entity.id
_entity.type
_entity.pdbx_description
1 polymer ?
#
loop_
_entity_poly.entity_id
_entity_poly.type
_entity_poly.pdbx_seq_one_letter_code
_entity_poly.pdbx_strand_id
1 'polypeptide(L)' 'MRLIDEQYMLTPFFGSRQMARWLNNQGHNLNRKRIRRLMGKMGLW' A
#
# COMPACT_ATOMS: atom_id res chain seq x y z
N MET A 1 -6.49 -1.32 7.19
CA MET A 1 -6.15 -2.67 6.69
C MET A 1 -6.84 -2.94 5.37
N ARG A 2 -8.15 -2.68 5.23
CA ARG A 2 -8.91 -2.94 3.99
C ARG A 2 -8.44 -2.20 2.73
N LEU A 3 -8.25 -0.87 2.77
CA LEU A 3 -7.93 -0.11 1.55
C LEU A 3 -6.63 -0.51 0.84
N ILE A 4 -5.60 -0.91 1.59
CA ILE A 4 -4.33 -1.36 0.99
C ILE A 4 -4.50 -2.75 0.39
N ASP A 5 -5.28 -3.60 1.04
CA ASP A 5 -5.57 -4.96 0.58
C ASP A 5 -6.43 -4.92 -0.69
N GLU A 6 -7.51 -4.13 -0.68
CA GLU A 6 -8.36 -3.87 -1.84
C GLU A 6 -7.57 -3.27 -3.01
N GLN A 7 -6.75 -2.23 -2.75
CA GLN A 7 -5.91 -1.66 -3.79
C GLN A 7 -4.86 -2.66 -4.29
N TYR A 8 -4.31 -3.50 -3.42
CA TYR A 8 -3.36 -4.53 -3.83
C TYR A 8 -4.01 -5.63 -4.67
N MET A 9 -5.24 -6.05 -4.33
CA MET A 9 -6.03 -6.98 -5.15
C MET A 9 -6.35 -6.39 -6.53
N LEU A 10 -6.63 -5.09 -6.60
CA LEU A 10 -6.84 -4.38 -7.87
C LEU A 10 -5.55 -4.13 -8.65
N THR A 11 -4.42 -3.97 -7.95
CA THR A 11 -3.12 -3.63 -8.54
C THR A 11 -1.98 -4.41 -7.89
N PRO A 12 -1.83 -5.72 -8.22
CA PRO A 12 -0.81 -6.57 -7.60
C PRO A 12 0.63 -6.17 -7.97
N PHE A 13 0.81 -5.26 -8.93
CA PHE A 13 2.11 -4.74 -9.37
C PHE A 13 2.55 -3.46 -8.63
N PHE A 14 1.70 -2.91 -7.75
CA PHE A 14 2.03 -1.66 -7.06
C PHE A 14 3.05 -1.90 -5.96
N GLY A 15 4.30 -1.50 -6.22
CA GLY A 15 5.32 -1.44 -5.19
C GLY A 15 5.01 -0.41 -4.10
N SER A 16 5.72 -0.51 -2.97
CA SER A 16 5.53 0.35 -1.78
C SER A 16 5.52 1.86 -2.03
N ARG A 17 6.22 2.34 -3.08
CA ARG A 17 6.24 3.75 -3.48
C ARG A 17 4.96 4.18 -4.19
N GLN A 18 4.46 3.35 -5.11
CA GLN A 18 3.25 3.63 -5.87
C GLN A 18 2.03 3.60 -4.95
N MET A 19 1.98 2.60 -4.07
CA MET A 19 0.95 2.47 -3.04
C MET A 19 0.92 3.69 -2.10
N ALA A 20 2.08 4.25 -1.74
CA ALA A 20 2.15 5.46 -0.91
C ALA A 20 1.57 6.69 -1.61
N ARG A 21 1.91 6.87 -2.89
CA ARG A 21 1.37 7.98 -3.69
C ARG A 21 -0.14 7.86 -3.86
N TRP A 22 -0.64 6.67 -4.17
CA TRP A 22 -2.07 6.44 -4.34
C TRP A 22 -2.84 6.72 -3.05
N LEU A 23 -2.37 6.20 -1.91
CA LEU A 23 -3.01 6.44 -0.61
C LEU A 23 -2.95 7.90 -0.19
N ASN A 24 -1.86 8.61 -0.52
CA ASN A 24 -1.76 10.04 -0.25
C ASN A 24 -2.72 10.85 -1.13
N ASN A 25 -2.92 10.46 -2.40
CA ASN A 25 -3.92 11.08 -3.26
C ASN A 25 -5.35 10.85 -2.76
N GLN A 26 -5.61 9.72 -2.09
CA GLN A 26 -6.88 9.44 -1.41
C GLN A 26 -6.99 10.15 -0.04
N GLY A 27 -6.01 10.95 0.36
CA GLY A 27 -6.02 11.70 1.63
C GLY A 27 -5.55 10.91 2.85
N HIS A 28 -5.06 9.69 2.69
CA HIS A 28 -4.68 8.84 3.83
C HIS A 28 -3.30 9.15 4.45
N ASN A 29 -2.54 10.09 3.88
CA ASN A 29 -1.20 10.52 4.32
C ASN A 29 -0.36 9.41 5.01
N LEU A 30 -0.15 8.29 4.31
CA LEU A 30 0.53 7.12 4.84
C LEU A 30 2.00 7.15 4.46
N ASN A 31 2.87 7.07 5.46
CA ASN A 31 4.31 6.99 5.23
C ASN A 31 4.68 5.65 4.55
N ARG A 32 5.65 5.68 3.63
CA ARG A 32 6.20 4.50 2.94
C ARG A 32 6.62 3.39 3.91
N LYS A 33 7.15 3.73 5.09
CA LYS A 33 7.53 2.74 6.13
C LYS A 33 6.33 1.91 6.58
N ARG A 34 5.16 2.54 6.74
CA ARG A 34 3.92 1.89 7.15
C ARG A 34 3.42 0.94 6.07
N ILE A 35 3.48 1.35 4.81
CA ILE A 35 3.05 0.55 3.66
C ILE A 35 3.98 -0.66 3.47
N ARG A 36 5.30 -0.47 3.60
CA ARG A 36 6.27 -1.58 3.54
C ARG A 36 6.01 -2.63 4.63
N ARG A 37 5.64 -2.19 5.84
CA ARG A 37 5.28 -3.10 6.94
C ARG A 37 3.96 -3.82 6.66
N LEU A 38 2.99 -3.17 6.01
CA LEU A 38 1.73 -3.79 5.63
C LEU A 38 1.89 -4.81 4.50
N MET A 39 2.65 -4.48 3.45
CA MET A 39 3.03 -5.42 2.39
C MET A 39 3.85 -6.61 2.93
N GLY A 40 4.72 -6.38 3.92
CA GLY A 40 5.42 -7.46 4.63
C GLY A 40 4.48 -8.38 5.42
N LYS A 41 3.42 -7.84 6.03
CA LYS A 41 2.37 -8.67 6.67
C LYS A 41 1.56 -9.47 5.65
N MET A 42 1.44 -8.99 4.42
CA MET A 42 0.79 -9.69 3.30
C MET A 42 1.71 -10.71 2.62
N GLY A 43 2.97 -10.87 3.07
CA GLY A 43 3.93 -11.82 2.49
C GLY A 43 4.54 -11.38 1.16
N LEU A 44 4.46 -10.09 0.83
CA LEU A 44 4.90 -9.52 -0.46
C LEU A 44 6.31 -8.95 -0.40
N TRP A 45 7.25 -9.75 0.11
CA TRP A 45 8.66 -9.38 0.24
C TRP A 45 9.55 -10.31 -0.57
#